data_AF-A0A925K7X5-F1
#
_entry.id   AF-A0A925K7X5-F1
#
_cell.length_a   1.000
_cell.length_b   1.000
_cell.length_c   1.000
_cell.angle_alpha   90.00
_cell.angle_beta   90.00
_cell.angle_gamma   90.00
#
_symmetry.space_group_name_H-M   'P 1'
#
loop_
_entity.id
_entity.type
_entity.pdbx_description
1 polymer ?
#
loop_
_entity_poly.entity_id
_entity_poly.type
_entity_poly.pdbx_seq_one_letter_code
_entity_poly.pdbx_strand_id
1 'polypeptide(L)' 'MAEITNTQLLQKIGIVLKELRAKENLTQDRVYIDTNIHIGRLETATRNFSISTLAALCDYFEISMAEFFRRVEKIK' A
#
# COMPACT_ATOMS: atom_id res chain seq x y z
N MET A 1 -15.17 17.06 -11.44
CA MET A 1 -14.32 16.37 -12.43
C MET A 1 -14.18 14.93 -11.96
N ALA A 2 -14.40 13.94 -12.83
CA ALA A 2 -14.18 12.54 -12.45
C ALA A 2 -12.67 12.30 -12.30
N GLU A 3 -12.27 11.75 -11.17
CA GLU A 3 -10.88 11.40 -10.92
C GLU A 3 -10.50 10.16 -11.72
N ILE A 4 -9.38 10.21 -12.45
CA ILE A 4 -8.86 9.04 -13.15
C ILE A 4 -8.49 7.99 -12.11
N THR A 5 -9.10 6.81 -12.21
CA THR A 5 -8.89 5.71 -11.26
C THR A 5 -8.52 4.46 -12.02
N ASN A 6 -7.40 3.83 -11.62
CA ASN A 6 -7.01 2.52 -12.13
C ASN A 6 -7.21 1.48 -11.02
N THR A 7 -8.41 0.90 -10.97
CA THR A 7 -8.80 -0.03 -9.91
C THR A 7 -7.90 -1.27 -9.85
N GLN A 8 -7.47 -1.79 -11.01
CA GLN A 8 -6.57 -2.95 -11.04
C GLN A 8 -5.22 -2.63 -10.40
N LEU A 9 -4.63 -1.47 -10.71
CA LEU A 9 -3.39 -1.03 -10.08
C LEU A 9 -3.56 -0.88 -8.56
N LEU A 10 -4.65 -0.24 -8.11
CA LEU A 10 -4.91 -0.05 -6.68
C LEU A 10 -5.07 -1.39 -5.95
N GLN A 11 -5.74 -2.37 -6.56
CA GLN A 11 -5.88 -3.72 -6.00
C GLN A 11 -4.53 -4.42 -5.86
N LYS A 12 -3.67 -4.36 -6.89
CA LYS A 12 -2.32 -4.94 -6.84
C LYS A 12 -1.46 -4.30 -5.76
N ILE A 13 -1.53 -2.98 -5.61
CA ILE A 13 -0.86 -2.25 -4.52
C ILE A 13 -1.39 -2.70 -3.16
N GLY A 14 -2.71 -2.79 -3.00
CA GLY A 14 -3.34 -3.27 -1.75
C GLY A 14 -2.89 -4.68 -1.35
N ILE A 15 -2.74 -5.59 -2.33
CA ILE A 15 -2.22 -6.95 -2.12
C ILE A 15 -0.77 -6.90 -1.62
N VAL A 16 0.12 -6.17 -2.29
CA VAL A 16 1.53 -6.07 -1.87
C VAL A 16 1.67 -5.46 -0.48
N LEU A 17 0.90 -4.42 -0.15
CA LEU A 17 0.90 -3.83 1.19
C LEU A 17 0.43 -4.82 2.27
N LYS A 18 -0.59 -5.63 1.95
CA LYS A 18 -1.08 -6.68 2.85
C LYS A 18 -0.05 -7.78 3.05
N GLU A 19 0.69 -8.16 2.01
CA GLU A 19 1.79 -9.12 2.09
C GLU A 19 2.95 -8.60 2.96
N LEU A 20 3.36 -7.34 2.77
CA LEU A 20 4.39 -6.70 3.59
C LEU A 20 3.98 -6.66 5.06
N ARG A 21 2.75 -6.24 5.34
CA ARG A 21 2.21 -6.20 6.70
C ARG A 21 2.17 -7.60 7.34
N ALA A 22 1.73 -8.62 6.59
CA ALA A 22 1.66 -9.99 7.07
C ALA A 22 3.07 -10.57 7.35
N LYS A 23 4.06 -10.25 6.52
CA LYS A 23 5.46 -10.67 6.71
C LYS A 23 6.04 -10.18 8.04
N GLU A 24 5.69 -8.96 8.43
CA GLU A 24 6.13 -8.36 9.70
C GLU A 24 5.18 -8.68 10.88
N ASN A 25 4.17 -9.53 10.68
CA ASN A 25 3.15 -9.91 11.68
C ASN A 25 2.39 -8.71 12.29
N LEU A 26 2.18 -7.65 11.52
CA LEU A 26 1.53 -6.43 12.00
C LEU A 26 0.02 -6.45 11.77
N THR A 27 -0.74 -5.86 12.69
CA THR A 27 -2.16 -5.54 12.49
C THR A 27 -2.32 -4.20 11.76
N GLN A 28 -3.48 -3.95 11.15
CA GLN A 28 -3.74 -2.65 10.53
C GLN A 28 -3.69 -1.51 11.56
N ASP A 29 -4.18 -1.75 12.78
CA ASP A 29 -4.14 -0.79 13.88
C ASP A 29 -2.71 -0.48 14.30
N ARG A 30 -1.81 -1.48 14.31
CA ARG A 30 -0.41 -1.25 14.65
C ARG A 30 0.26 -0.33 13.63
N VAL A 31 0.05 -0.57 12.34
CA VAL A 31 0.57 0.31 11.28
C VAL A 31 0.00 1.72 11.43
N TYR A 32 -1.28 1.86 11.76
CA TYR A 32 -1.88 3.18 11.99
C TYR A 32 -1.24 3.90 13.20
N ILE A 33 -1.01 3.21 14.31
CA ILE A 33 -0.34 3.78 15.49
C ILE A 33 1.08 4.26 15.15
N ASP A 34 1.81 3.50 14.35
CA ASP A 34 3.22 3.81 14.04
C ASP A 34 3.37 4.90 12.96
N THR A 35 2.43 5.00 12.03
CA THR A 35 2.56 5.86 10.82
C THR A 35 1.50 6.95 10.70
N ASN A 36 0.44 6.89 11.50
CA ASN A 36 -0.79 7.68 11.34
C ASN A 36 -1.49 7.47 9.97
N ILE A 37 -1.23 6.34 9.29
CA ILE A 37 -1.82 6.00 8.00
C ILE A 37 -2.81 4.84 8.17
N HIS A 38 -4.05 5.05 7.71
CA HIS A 38 -5.06 3.99 7.67
C HIS A 38 -4.79 3.00 6.52
N ILE A 39 -3.82 2.10 6.71
CA ILE A 39 -3.39 1.13 5.68
C ILE A 39 -4.54 0.26 5.15
N GLY A 40 -5.55 -0.05 5.97
CA GLY A 40 -6.73 -0.81 5.54
C GLY A 40 -7.50 -0.17 4.37
N ARG A 41 -7.45 1.15 4.21
CA ARG A 41 -8.05 1.85 3.07
C ARG A 41 -7.26 1.64 1.77
N LEU A 42 -5.95 1.44 1.88
CA LEU A 42 -5.07 1.13 0.76
C LEU A 42 -5.17 -0.36 0.41
N GLU A 43 -5.23 -1.23 1.42
CA GLU A 43 -5.42 -2.69 1.22
C GLU A 43 -6.75 -3.04 0.53
N THR A 44 -7.78 -2.22 0.74
CA THR A 44 -9.11 -2.42 0.13
C THR A 44 -9.27 -1.73 -1.24
N ALA A 45 -8.28 -0.95 -1.70
CA ALA A 45 -8.26 -0.31 -3.00
C ALA A 45 -9.53 0.53 -3.33
N THR A 46 -10.16 1.12 -2.30
CA THR A 46 -11.46 1.80 -2.45
C THR A 46 -11.36 3.19 -3.09
N ARG A 47 -10.18 3.80 -3.08
CA ARG A 47 -9.90 5.12 -3.66
C ARG A 47 -8.42 5.28 -3.97
N ASN A 48 -8.10 6.29 -4.77
CA ASN A 48 -6.73 6.74 -4.94
C ASN A 48 -6.14 7.22 -3.59
N PHE A 49 -4.82 7.14 -3.52
CA PHE A 49 -4.01 7.65 -2.43
C PHE A 49 -2.84 8.44 -3.01
N SER A 50 -2.26 9.32 -2.21
CA SER A 50 -1.11 10.10 -2.66
C SER A 50 0.14 9.22 -2.78
N ILE A 51 1.01 9.53 -3.73
CA ILE A 51 2.34 8.89 -3.84
C ILE A 51 3.15 9.12 -2.55
N SER A 52 2.99 10.26 -1.86
CA SER A 52 3.65 10.51 -0.57
C SER A 52 3.19 9.55 0.53
N THR A 53 1.91 9.16 0.54
CA THR A 53 1.40 8.13 1.47
C THR A 53 2.03 6.78 1.19
N LEU A 54 2.19 6.42 -0.09
CA LEU A 54 2.87 5.20 -0.48
C LEU A 54 4.36 5.24 -0.09
N ALA A 55 5.03 6.37 -0.30
CA ALA A 55 6.44 6.55 0.07
C ALA A 55 6.66 6.35 1.58
N ALA A 56 5.81 6.96 2.42
CA ALA A 56 5.89 6.76 3.86
C ALA A 56 5.70 5.28 4.28
N LEU A 57 4.83 4.54 3.59
CA LEU A 57 4.67 3.10 3.85
C LEU A 57 5.85 2.28 3.33
N CYS A 58 6.42 2.64 2.17
CA CYS A 58 7.64 2.03 1.66
C CYS A 58 8.81 2.20 2.64
N ASP A 59 8.99 3.41 3.19
CA ASP A 59 10.00 3.70 4.21
C ASP A 59 9.72 2.89 5.49
N TYR A 60 8.46 2.84 5.94
CA TYR A 60 8.06 2.05 7.12
C TYR A 60 8.32 0.54 6.97
N PHE A 61 8.10 -0.02 5.77
CA PHE A 61 8.38 -1.43 5.48
C PHE A 61 9.81 -1.69 4.96
N GLU A 62 10.70 -0.69 5.05
CA GLU A 62 12.10 -0.76 4.61
C GLU A 62 12.28 -1.30 3.18
N ILE A 63 11.36 -0.92 2.28
CA ILE A 63 11.37 -1.34 0.87
C ILE A 63 11.46 -0.13 -0.04
N SER A 64 12.39 -0.17 -1.00
CA SER A 64 12.47 0.89 -2.01
C SER A 64 11.21 0.95 -2.88
N MET A 65 10.85 2.14 -3.35
CA MET A 65 9.71 2.33 -4.26
C MET A 65 9.84 1.49 -5.55
N ALA A 66 11.06 1.35 -6.07
CA ALA A 66 11.33 0.55 -7.26
C ALA A 66 11.05 -0.94 -7.03
N GLU A 67 11.51 -1.49 -5.90
CA GLU A 67 11.24 -2.88 -5.55
C GLU A 67 9.76 -3.12 -5.24
N PHE A 68 9.11 -2.15 -4.59
CA PHE A 68 7.66 -2.19 -4.35
C PHE A 68 6.88 -2.34 -5.66
N PHE A 69 7.13 -1.48 -6.66
CA PHE A 69 6.42 -1.56 -7.94
C PHE A 69 6.77 -2.82 -8.75
N ARG A 70 8.00 -3.35 -8.67
CA ARG A 70 8.31 -4.66 -9.25
C ARG A 70 7.46 -5.78 -8.67
N ARG A 71 7.09 -5.72 -7.38
CA ARG A 71 6.16 -6.69 -6.78
C ARG A 71 4.74 -6.49 -7.28
N VAL A 72 4.29 -5.24 -7.37
CA VAL A 72 2.96 -4.88 -7.90
C VAL A 72 2.77 -5.42 -9.33
N GLU A 73 3.77 -5.29 -10.19
CA GLU A 73 3.74 -5.80 -11.57
C GLU A 73 3.67 -7.33 -11.65
N LYS A 74 4.17 -8.04 -10.64
CA LYS A 74 4.14 -9.51 -10.56
C LYS A 74 2.81 -10.07 -10.07
N ILE A 75 1.97 -9.25 -9.43
CA ILE A 75 0.61 -9.66 -9.06
C ILE A 75 -0.19 -9.88 -10.35
N LYS A 76 -0.75 -11.08 -10.50
CA LYS A 76 -1.56 -11.44 -11.68
C LYS A 76 -2.87 -10.66 -11.70
#